data_AF-A0A817X3Q5-F1
#
_entry.id   AF-A0A817X3Q5-F1
#
_cell.length_a   1.000
_cell.length_b   1.000
_cell.length_c   1.000
_cell.angle_alpha   90.00
_cell.angle_beta   90.00
_cell.angle_gamma   90.00
#
_symmetry.space_group_name_H-M   'P 1'
#
loop_
_entity.id
_entity.type
_entity.pdbx_description
1 polymer ?
#
loop_
_entity_poly.entity_id
_entity_poly.type
_entity_poly.pdbx_seq_one_letter_code
_entity_poly.pdbx_strand_id
1 'polypeptide(L)'
;NLYQYDELEFLSLSEQTYLQAGTLQCIYLYIHQDNGKLFIGLFIPNNCRVFIGILDSIRENHMPNLNKLLKNKCEKRLQRGIDTNSLPINEHQFEVKVDTDIQNIWKRLNKIIANRK
;
A
#
# COMPACT_ATOMS: atom_id res chain seq x y z
N ASN A 1 17.93 13.74 -22.47
CA ASN A 1 17.75 15.18 -22.19
C ASN A 1 18.07 15.41 -20.74
N LEU A 2 19.27 15.88 -20.46
CA LEU A 2 19.72 16.23 -19.12
C LEU A 2 19.48 17.74 -19.01
N TYR A 3 18.56 18.17 -18.16
CA TYR A 3 18.30 19.59 -17.95
C TYR A 3 19.55 20.25 -17.33
N GLN A 4 19.98 21.38 -17.88
CA GLN A 4 21.09 22.17 -17.34
C GLN A 4 20.56 23.35 -16.51
N TYR A 5 21.34 23.78 -15.51
CA TYR A 5 20.92 24.82 -14.57
C TYR A 5 20.66 26.17 -15.26
N ASP A 6 21.33 26.41 -16.38
CA ASP A 6 21.19 27.63 -17.18
C ASP A 6 19.89 27.66 -18.02
N GLU A 7 19.14 26.55 -18.06
CA GLU A 7 17.83 26.42 -18.71
C GLU A 7 16.66 26.68 -17.72
N LEU A 8 16.96 27.06 -16.48
CA LEU A 8 15.95 27.35 -15.45
C LEU A 8 15.34 28.74 -15.63
N GLU A 9 14.01 28.79 -15.73
CA GLU A 9 13.25 30.04 -15.60
C GLU A 9 12.89 30.29 -14.13
N PHE A 10 13.13 31.52 -13.67
CA PHE A 10 12.69 31.96 -12.34
C PHE A 10 11.18 32.26 -12.38
N LEU A 11 10.41 31.46 -11.64
CA LEU A 11 8.99 31.72 -11.38
C LEU A 11 8.84 32.49 -10.07
N SER A 12 7.98 33.51 -10.06
CA SER A 12 7.71 34.26 -8.83
C SER A 12 6.91 33.40 -7.85
N LEU A 13 7.11 33.60 -6.54
CA LEU A 13 6.35 32.89 -5.49
C LEU A 13 4.83 33.07 -5.62
N SER A 14 4.38 34.20 -6.19
CA SER A 14 2.98 34.50 -6.49
C SER A 14 2.38 33.65 -7.61
N GLU A 15 3.21 33.07 -8.48
CA GLU A 15 2.81 32.19 -9.58
C GLU A 15 2.83 30.70 -9.19
N GLN A 16 3.38 30.37 -8.02
CA GLN A 16 3.44 29.00 -7.54
C GLN A 16 2.14 28.62 -6.82
N THR A 17 1.36 27.74 -7.44
CA THR A 17 0.23 27.09 -6.75
C THR A 17 0.75 26.02 -5.80
N TYR A 18 0.22 26.01 -4.56
CA TYR A 18 0.51 24.93 -3.62
C TYR A 18 0.05 23.58 -4.18
N LEU A 19 0.76 22.53 -3.79
CA LEU A 19 0.37 21.16 -4.11
C LEU A 19 -1.09 20.93 -3.67
N GLN A 20 -1.95 20.62 -4.62
CA GLN A 20 -3.36 20.42 -4.33
C GLN A 20 -3.54 19.16 -3.47
N ALA A 21 -4.55 19.20 -2.58
CA ALA A 21 -4.90 18.01 -1.82
C ALA A 21 -5.32 16.88 -2.78
N GLY A 22 -4.80 15.68 -2.58
CA GLY A 22 -5.08 14.52 -3.43
C GLY A 22 -4.17 14.38 -4.67
N THR A 23 -3.20 15.29 -4.89
CA THR A 23 -2.24 15.14 -6.00
C THR A 23 -1.28 13.97 -5.80
N LEU A 24 -0.97 13.61 -4.55
CA LEU A 24 -0.06 12.50 -4.24
C LEU A 24 -0.79 11.16 -4.26
N GLN A 25 -0.28 10.25 -5.08
CA GLN A 25 -0.67 8.85 -5.04
C GLN A 25 0.27 8.10 -4.08
N CYS A 26 -0.26 7.68 -2.93
CA CYS A 26 0.51 6.95 -1.93
C CYS A 26 0.31 5.44 -2.09
N ILE A 27 1.39 4.68 -1.91
CA ILE A 27 1.36 3.22 -1.71
C ILE A 27 1.86 2.96 -0.30
N TYR A 28 1.20 2.07 0.43
CA TYR A 28 1.62 1.71 1.78
C TYR A 28 2.17 0.30 1.79
N LEU A 29 3.43 0.15 2.22
CA LEU A 29 4.12 -1.12 2.35
C LEU A 29 4.38 -1.39 3.83
N TYR A 30 3.88 -2.52 4.30
CA TYR A 30 4.16 -3.08 5.62
C TYR A 30 4.92 -4.38 5.45
N ILE A 31 6.04 -4.52 6.15
CA ILE A 31 6.84 -5.74 6.17
C ILE A 31 7.11 -6.07 7.63
N HIS A 32 6.84 -7.31 8.00
CA HIS A 32 7.19 -7.88 9.29
C HIS A 32 7.79 -9.26 9.08
N GLN A 33 8.94 -9.51 9.68
CA GLN A 33 9.64 -10.78 9.60
C GLN A 33 10.03 -11.19 11.01
N ASP A 34 9.69 -12.43 11.37
CA ASP A 34 9.99 -13.00 12.68
C ASP A 34 10.16 -14.52 12.56
N ASN A 35 11.20 -15.07 13.20
CA ASN A 35 11.42 -16.53 13.32
C ASN A 35 11.22 -17.34 12.01
N GLY A 36 11.74 -16.84 10.89
CA GLY A 36 11.62 -17.49 9.59
C GLY A 36 10.24 -17.38 8.94
N LYS A 37 9.29 -16.70 9.56
CA LYS A 37 8.03 -16.25 8.97
C LYS A 37 8.16 -14.82 8.47
N LEU A 38 7.39 -14.51 7.43
CA LEU A 38 7.33 -13.19 6.82
C LEU A 38 5.87 -12.86 6.58
N PHE A 39 5.50 -11.62 6.85
CA PHE A 39 4.23 -11.04 6.49
C PHE A 39 4.48 -9.71 5.76
N ILE A 40 3.98 -9.62 4.54
CA ILE A 40 4.02 -8.42 3.71
C ILE A 40 2.60 -7.98 3.44
N GLY A 41 2.29 -6.71 3.69
CA GLY A 41 1.06 -6.06 3.27
C GLY A 41 1.36 -4.88 2.36
N LEU A 42 0.94 -4.96 1.10
CA LEU A 42 1.04 -3.86 0.14
C LEU A 42 -0.35 -3.33 -0.17
N PHE A 43 -0.64 -2.11 0.27
CA PHE A 43 -1.91 -1.45 0.07
C PHE A 43 -1.80 -0.42 -1.04
N ILE A 44 -2.69 -0.53 -2.01
CA ILE A 44 -2.82 0.46 -3.07
C ILE A 44 -4.21 1.09 -3.00
N PRO A 45 -4.30 2.33 -2.50
CA PRO A 45 -5.54 3.08 -2.41
C PRO A 45 -6.25 3.28 -3.75
N ASN A 46 -5.52 3.68 -4.80
CA ASN A 46 -6.14 4.11 -6.07
C ASN A 46 -7.01 3.05 -6.76
N ASN A 47 -6.74 1.76 -6.53
CA ASN A 47 -7.56 0.67 -7.07
C ASN A 47 -8.11 -0.26 -5.97
N CYS A 48 -8.03 0.16 -4.70
CA CYS A 48 -8.45 -0.61 -3.53
C CYS A 48 -7.86 -2.03 -3.48
N ARG A 49 -6.72 -2.29 -4.13
CA ARG A 49 -6.09 -3.62 -4.13
C ARG A 49 -5.11 -3.73 -2.98
N VAL A 50 -5.13 -4.88 -2.31
CA VAL A 50 -4.18 -5.22 -1.25
C VAL A 50 -3.55 -6.56 -1.54
N PHE A 51 -2.23 -6.59 -1.61
CA PHE A 51 -1.48 -7.85 -1.66
C PHE A 51 -0.99 -8.20 -0.27
N ILE A 52 -1.28 -9.43 0.16
CA ILE A 52 -0.77 -10.02 1.39
C ILE A 52 0.14 -11.20 1.01
N GLY A 53 1.43 -11.08 1.30
CA GLY A 53 2.41 -12.14 1.14
C GLY A 53 2.78 -12.75 2.49
N ILE A 54 2.73 -14.07 2.62
CA ILE A 54 3.04 -14.78 3.86
C ILE A 54 4.06 -15.88 3.56
N LEU A 55 5.17 -15.91 4.31
CA LEU A 55 6.07 -17.05 4.36
C LEU A 55 5.68 -17.92 5.54
N ASP A 56 5.29 -19.16 5.27
CA ASP A 56 4.98 -20.16 6.30
C ASP A 56 5.54 -21.53 5.92
N SER A 57 5.53 -22.47 6.85
CA SER A 57 6.02 -23.83 6.63
C SER A 57 5.12 -24.67 5.71
N ILE A 58 3.85 -24.28 5.58
CA ILE A 58 2.83 -24.96 4.77
C ILE A 58 2.13 -23.92 3.89
N ARG A 59 1.80 -24.30 2.65
CA ARG A 59 1.09 -23.44 1.69
C ARG A 59 -0.42 -23.39 1.94
N GLU A 60 -0.82 -23.19 3.19
CA GLU A 60 -2.22 -23.11 3.59
C GLU A 60 -2.57 -21.71 4.10
N ASN A 61 -3.72 -21.19 3.69
CA ASN A 61 -4.16 -19.86 4.09
C ASN A 61 -4.99 -19.92 5.38
N HIS A 62 -4.35 -19.64 6.51
CA HIS A 62 -5.02 -19.50 7.81
C HIS A 62 -5.43 -18.06 8.16
N MET A 63 -5.41 -17.13 7.19
CA MET A 63 -5.80 -15.76 7.46
C MET A 63 -7.30 -15.64 7.76
N PRO A 64 -7.69 -14.79 8.72
CA PRO A 64 -9.10 -14.47 8.93
C PRO A 64 -9.66 -13.69 7.73
N ASN A 65 -10.99 -13.51 7.70
CA ASN A 65 -11.62 -12.64 6.71
C ASN A 65 -11.14 -11.18 6.89
N LEU A 66 -10.20 -10.78 6.03
CA LEU A 66 -9.53 -9.47 6.10
C LEU A 66 -10.47 -8.30 5.83
N ASN A 67 -11.50 -8.49 4.99
CA ASN A 67 -12.54 -7.48 4.76
C ASN A 67 -13.32 -7.20 6.03
N LYS A 68 -13.76 -8.26 6.72
CA LYS A 68 -14.44 -8.13 8.01
C LYS A 68 -13.53 -7.48 9.07
N LEU A 69 -12.26 -7.86 9.10
CA LEU A 69 -11.28 -7.30 10.03
C LEU A 69 -11.05 -5.80 9.79
N LEU A 70 -10.90 -5.39 8.53
CA LEU A 70 -10.70 -4.00 8.15
C LEU A 70 -11.92 -3.15 8.50
N LYS A 71 -13.12 -3.60 8.12
CA LYS A 71 -14.39 -2.93 8.42
C LYS A 71 -14.53 -2.69 9.92
N ASN A 72 -14.34 -3.73 10.73
CA ASN A 72 -14.42 -3.63 12.19
C ASN A 72 -13.37 -2.64 12.75
N LYS A 73 -12.16 -2.59 12.18
CA LYS A 73 -11.13 -1.61 12.61
C LYS A 73 -11.50 -0.18 12.22
N CYS A 74 -12.05 0.04 11.03
CA CYS A 74 -12.51 1.35 10.58
C CYS A 74 -13.68 1.85 11.46
N GLU A 75 -14.67 1.01 11.74
CA GLU A 75 -15.79 1.33 12.63
C GLU A 75 -15.32 1.74 14.03
N LYS A 76 -14.38 1.00 14.63
CA LYS A 76 -13.77 1.35 15.92
C LYS A 76 -13.02 2.68 15.89
N ARG A 77 -12.40 3.04 14.77
CA ARG A 77 -11.69 4.33 14.62
C ARG A 77 -12.66 5.49 14.41
N LEU A 78 -13.74 5.28 13.65
CA LEU A 78 -14.82 6.25 13.51
C LEU A 78 -15.47 6.57 14.85
N GLN A 79 -15.72 5.55 15.69
CA GLN A 79 -16.23 5.73 17.05
C GLN A 79 -15.29 6.56 17.95
N ARG A 80 -14.00 6.64 17.62
CA ARG A 80 -13.00 7.46 18.33
C ARG A 80 -12.84 8.86 17.73
N GLY A 81 -13.67 9.25 16.77
CA GLY A 81 -13.63 10.58 16.13
C GLY A 81 -12.58 10.76 15.04
N ILE A 82 -12.02 9.66 14.50
CA ILE A 82 -11.11 9.74 13.34
C ILE A 82 -11.92 10.11 12.09
N ASP A 83 -11.45 11.10 11.33
CA ASP A 83 -12.12 11.56 10.10
C ASP A 83 -12.21 10.46 9.03
N THR A 84 -13.33 10.41 8.32
CA THR A 84 -13.62 9.42 7.28
C THR A 84 -12.62 9.49 6.14
N ASN A 85 -12.18 10.69 5.77
CA ASN A 85 -11.22 10.92 4.67
C ASN A 85 -9.83 10.34 4.97
N SER A 86 -9.53 10.11 6.25
CA SER A 86 -8.25 9.51 6.68
C SER A 86 -8.30 7.98 6.75
N LEU A 87 -9.47 7.38 6.54
CA LEU A 87 -9.67 5.95 6.69
C LEU A 87 -9.83 5.26 5.33
N PRO A 88 -9.31 4.02 5.21
CA PRO A 88 -9.54 3.18 4.04
C PRO A 88 -10.96 2.59 4.08
N ILE A 89 -11.99 3.44 3.91
CA ILE A 89 -13.41 3.06 4.03
C ILE A 89 -13.88 2.21 2.84
N ASN A 90 -13.17 2.29 1.71
CA ASN A 90 -13.51 1.54 0.51
C ASN A 90 -13.39 0.02 0.71
N GLU A 91 -14.17 -0.75 -0.05
CA GLU A 91 -14.03 -2.21 -0.08
C GLU A 91 -12.68 -2.59 -0.70
N HIS A 92 -11.78 -3.15 0.12
CA HIS A 92 -10.47 -3.58 -0.34
C HIS A 92 -10.55 -4.99 -0.94
N GLN A 93 -9.84 -5.19 -2.04
CA GLN A 93 -9.67 -6.49 -2.67
C GLN A 93 -8.37 -7.11 -2.19
N PHE A 94 -8.46 -7.98 -1.18
CA PHE A 94 -7.32 -8.70 -0.64
C PHE A 94 -6.95 -9.91 -1.49
N GLU A 95 -5.74 -9.89 -2.04
CA GLU A 95 -5.09 -11.06 -2.63
C GLU A 95 -4.09 -11.62 -1.62
N VAL A 96 -4.42 -12.77 -1.01
CA VAL A 96 -3.54 -13.45 -0.05
C VAL A 96 -2.75 -14.55 -0.77
N LYS A 97 -1.43 -14.54 -0.59
CA LYS A 97 -0.50 -15.56 -1.08
C LYS A 97 0.37 -16.06 0.06
N VAL A 98 0.17 -17.32 0.42
CA VAL A 98 1.04 -18.05 1.35
C VAL A 98 2.01 -18.90 0.53
N ASP A 99 3.29 -18.81 0.83
CA ASP A 99 4.33 -19.60 0.18
C ASP A 99 5.33 -20.13 1.22
N THR A 100 6.08 -21.14 0.81
CA THR A 100 7.16 -21.75 1.59
C THR A 100 8.54 -21.25 1.15
N ASP A 101 8.59 -20.58 -0.02
CA ASP A 101 9.80 -19.97 -0.55
C ASP A 101 9.65 -18.45 -0.61
N ILE A 102 10.55 -17.77 0.11
CA ILE A 102 10.60 -16.30 0.19
C ILE A 102 10.82 -15.65 -1.19
N GLN A 103 11.54 -16.32 -2.10
CA GLN A 103 11.80 -15.79 -3.44
C GLN A 103 10.52 -15.65 -4.25
N ASN A 104 9.55 -16.54 -4.08
CA ASN A 104 8.26 -16.44 -4.75
C ASN A 104 7.45 -15.24 -4.29
N ILE A 105 7.52 -14.92 -2.99
CA ILE A 105 6.85 -13.75 -2.40
C ILE A 105 7.47 -12.47 -2.98
N TRP A 106 8.80 -12.37 -2.97
CA TRP A 106 9.49 -11.21 -3.54
C TRP A 106 9.25 -11.03 -5.04
N LYS A 107 9.28 -12.12 -5.83
CA LYS A 107 8.95 -12.08 -7.26
C LYS A 107 7.55 -11.52 -7.51
N ARG A 108 6.56 -11.94 -6.72
CA ARG A 108 5.18 -11.44 -6.82
C ARG A 108 5.10 -9.97 -6.44
N LEU A 109 5.71 -9.57 -5.32
CA LEU A 109 5.75 -8.18 -4.88
C LEU A 109 6.37 -7.27 -5.97
N ASN A 110 7.53 -7.66 -6.49
CA ASN A 110 8.22 -6.93 -7.54
C ASN A 110 7.38 -6.81 -8.80
N LYS A 111 6.68 -7.87 -9.21
CA LYS A 111 5.77 -7.83 -10.35
C LYS A 111 4.62 -6.83 -10.14
N ILE A 112 4.03 -6.79 -8.94
CA ILE A 112 2.95 -5.87 -8.61
C ILE A 112 3.43 -4.42 -8.66
N ILE A 113 4.63 -4.14 -8.14
CA ILE A 113 5.23 -2.80 -8.15
C ILE A 113 5.66 -2.39 -9.57
N ALA A 114 6.27 -3.30 -10.34
CA ALA A 114 6.73 -3.03 -11.70
C ALA A 114 5.58 -2.71 -12.66
N ASN A 115 4.44 -3.39 -12.53
CA ASN A 115 3.24 -3.14 -13.35
C ASN A 115 2.57 -1.78 -13.10
N ARG A 116 3.13 -0.93 -12.24
CA ARG A 116 2.61 0.39 -11.88
C ARG A 116 3.49 1.55 -12.33
N LYS A 117 4.67 1.25 -12.89
CA LYS A 117 5.49 2.23 -13.60
C LYS A 117 4.81 2.61 -14.92
#